data_AF-A0A938DT18-F1
#
_entry.id   AF-A0A938DT18-F1
#
_cell.length_a   1.000
_cell.length_b   1.000
_cell.length_c   1.000
_cell.angle_alpha   90.00
_cell.angle_beta   90.00
_cell.angle_gamma   90.00
#
_symmetry.space_group_name_H-M   'P 1'
#
loop_
_entity.id
_entity.type
_entity.pdbx_description
1 polymer ?
#
loop_
_entity_poly.entity_id
_entity_poly.type
_entity_poly.pdbx_seq_one_letter_code
_entity_poly.pdbx_strand_id
1 'polypeptide(L)' 'MSPPDDGRRHEGDGHPIESSKEEFTPPATITCVDCGGTAHLISPPRPDHDAVTGYSLGDILAYRCADCLDRWDLEFD' A
#
# COMPACT_ATOMS: atom_id res chain seq x y z
N MET A 1 23.75 40.04 -36.13
CA MET A 1 23.99 40.03 -34.67
C MET A 1 22.70 39.57 -34.03
N SER A 2 22.62 38.30 -33.67
CA SER A 2 21.44 37.69 -33.04
C SER A 2 21.36 38.10 -31.57
N PRO A 3 20.17 38.25 -30.98
CA PRO A 3 20.04 38.46 -29.54
C PRO A 3 20.46 37.19 -28.78
N PRO A 4 20.95 37.31 -27.54
CA PRO A 4 21.25 36.15 -26.72
C PRO A 4 19.95 35.46 -26.32
N ASP A 5 19.96 34.14 -26.42
CA ASP A 5 18.95 33.23 -25.90
C ASP A 5 18.89 33.40 -24.37
N ASP A 6 17.89 34.18 -23.91
CA ASP A 6 17.43 34.20 -22.53
C ASP A 6 16.81 32.83 -22.25
N GLY A 7 17.67 31.89 -21.83
CA GLY A 7 17.29 30.54 -21.45
C GLY A 7 16.36 30.54 -20.24
N ARG A 8 15.09 30.87 -20.46
CA ARG A 8 14.01 30.78 -19.49
C ARG A 8 13.82 29.32 -19.10
N ARG A 9 14.51 28.92 -18.03
CA ARG A 9 14.34 27.62 -17.40
C ARG A 9 12.89 27.51 -16.92
N HIS A 10 12.18 26.49 -17.37
CA HIS A 10 10.94 26.08 -16.72
C HIS A 10 11.30 25.55 -15.33
N GLU A 11 11.17 26.41 -14.32
CA GLU A 11 11.09 25.97 -12.93
C GLU A 11 9.81 25.15 -12.81
N GLY A 12 9.97 23.82 -12.82
CA GLY A 12 8.86 22.92 -12.53
C GLY A 12 8.49 23.09 -11.07
N ASP A 13 7.29 23.60 -10.81
CA ASP A 13 6.63 23.58 -9.50
C ASP A 13 6.46 22.13 -9.04
N GLY A 14 7.51 21.58 -8.44
CA GLY A 14 7.51 20.29 -7.76
C GLY A 14 6.58 20.39 -6.57
N HIS A 15 5.33 19.97 -6.75
CA HIS A 15 4.42 19.77 -5.63
C HIS A 15 5.00 18.66 -4.74
N PRO A 16 5.26 18.90 -3.44
CA PRO A 16 5.54 17.84 -2.51
C PRO A 16 4.26 17.03 -2.35
N ILE A 17 4.20 15.83 -2.94
CA ILE A 17 3.16 14.86 -2.62
C ILE A 17 3.56 14.22 -1.28
N GLU A 18 3.18 14.85 -0.17
CA GLU A 18 3.24 14.20 1.13
C GLU A 18 2.25 13.01 1.09
N SER A 19 2.80 11.82 0.86
CA SER A 19 2.07 10.55 0.87
C SER A 19 1.76 10.16 2.31
N SER A 20 0.77 10.80 2.92
CA SER A 20 0.27 10.43 4.25
C SER A 20 -0.43 9.07 4.14
N LYS A 21 0.21 8.01 4.63
CA LYS A 21 -0.39 6.67 4.69
C LYS A 21 -1.41 6.65 5.84
N GLU A 22 -2.65 6.21 5.61
CA GLU A 22 -3.71 6.24 6.63
C GLU A 22 -3.79 4.91 7.40
N GLU A 23 -3.83 4.94 8.74
CA GLU A 23 -3.97 3.75 9.59
C GLU A 23 -5.25 2.95 9.32
N PHE A 24 -5.14 1.64 9.33
CA PHE A 24 -6.24 0.72 9.03
C PHE A 24 -6.19 -0.53 9.93
N THR A 25 -7.35 -1.10 10.25
CA THR A 25 -7.44 -2.40 10.92
C THR A 25 -8.02 -3.43 9.93
N PRO A 26 -7.17 -4.31 9.35
CA PRO A 26 -7.65 -5.33 8.44
C PRO A 26 -8.48 -6.40 9.15
N PRO A 27 -9.44 -7.03 8.46
CA PRO A 27 -10.15 -8.16 9.02
C PRO A 27 -9.15 -9.29 9.28
N ALA A 28 -9.26 -9.95 10.44
CA ALA A 28 -8.40 -11.10 10.76
C ALA A 28 -8.64 -12.30 9.82
N THR A 29 -9.82 -12.35 9.19
CA THR A 29 -10.23 -13.43 8.29
C THR A 29 -11.04 -12.92 7.10
N ILE A 30 -10.92 -13.62 5.97
CA ILE A 30 -11.72 -13.43 4.77
C ILE A 30 -12.27 -14.78 4.27
N THR A 31 -13.25 -14.74 3.38
CA THR A 31 -13.68 -15.92 2.61
C THR A 31 -12.66 -16.21 1.51
N CYS A 32 -12.16 -17.43 1.43
CA CYS A 32 -11.27 -17.87 0.37
C CYS A 32 -12.01 -17.93 -0.96
N VAL A 33 -11.50 -17.27 -2.00
CA VAL A 33 -12.17 -17.21 -3.31
C VAL A 33 -12.15 -18.54 -4.06
N ASP A 34 -11.16 -19.39 -3.81
CA ASP A 34 -11.04 -20.68 -4.53
C ASP A 34 -11.94 -21.77 -3.94
N CYS A 35 -12.08 -21.84 -2.62
CA CYS A 35 -12.79 -22.94 -1.96
C CYS A 35 -13.97 -22.52 -1.08
N GLY A 36 -14.18 -21.22 -0.87
CA GLY A 36 -15.20 -20.68 0.04
C GLY A 36 -14.89 -20.87 1.54
N GLY A 37 -13.77 -21.50 1.88
CA GLY A 37 -13.29 -21.72 3.25
C GLY A 37 -12.78 -20.44 3.94
N THR A 38 -12.24 -20.58 5.15
CA THR A 38 -11.72 -19.42 5.91
C THR A 38 -10.25 -19.18 5.63
N ALA A 39 -9.88 -17.97 5.24
CA ALA A 39 -8.50 -17.54 5.11
C ALA A 39 -8.12 -16.53 6.19
N HIS A 40 -6.96 -16.73 6.81
CA HIS A 40 -6.48 -15.97 7.96
C HIS A 40 -5.37 -15.01 7.54
N LEU A 41 -5.37 -13.80 8.09
CA LEU A 41 -4.30 -12.82 7.92
C LEU A 41 -2.99 -13.40 8.48
N ILE A 42 -1.94 -13.38 7.66
CA ILE A 42 -0.59 -13.82 8.05
C ILE A 42 0.46 -12.72 7.95
N SER A 43 0.17 -11.60 7.26
CA SER A 43 1.03 -10.43 7.30
C SER A 43 1.03 -9.82 8.71
N PRO A 44 2.20 -9.58 9.32
CA PRO A 44 2.27 -8.83 10.57
C PRO A 44 2.05 -7.32 10.32
N PRO A 45 1.67 -6.56 11.35
CA PRO A 45 1.65 -5.09 11.26
C PRO A 45 3.06 -4.55 10.98
N ARG A 46 3.14 -3.37 10.34
CA ARG A 46 4.41 -2.67 10.11
C ARG A 46 5.08 -2.33 11.46
N PRO A 47 6.42 -2.42 11.53
CA PRO A 47 7.17 -2.06 12.72
C PRO A 47 7.14 -0.55 12.96
N ASP A 48 7.40 -0.15 14.21
CA ASP A 48 7.38 1.23 14.73
C ASP A 48 8.42 2.21 14.11
N HIS A 49 9.14 1.77 13.08
CA HIS A 49 10.16 2.56 12.37
C HIS A 49 9.65 3.20 11.09
N ASP A 50 8.51 2.73 10.56
CA ASP A 50 7.80 3.39 9.48
C ASP A 50 6.89 4.45 10.09
N ALA A 51 6.76 5.63 9.49
CA ALA A 51 6.03 6.78 10.03
C ALA A 51 4.56 6.50 10.47
N VAL A 52 4.04 5.32 10.17
CA VAL A 52 2.78 4.76 10.66
C VAL A 52 3.05 3.36 11.20
N THR A 53 2.74 3.16 12.48
CA THR A 53 2.83 1.86 13.16
C THR A 53 1.51 1.10 12.98
N GLY A 54 1.57 -0.19 12.61
CA GLY A 54 0.36 -0.97 12.33
C GLY A 54 0.14 -1.25 10.85
N TYR A 55 -1.11 -1.36 10.41
CA TYR A 55 -1.43 -1.47 8.99
C TYR A 55 -1.92 -0.13 8.50
N SER A 56 -1.84 0.06 7.19
CA SER A 56 -2.36 1.25 6.57
C SER A 56 -3.00 0.96 5.23
N LEU A 57 -3.89 1.84 4.77
CA LEU A 57 -4.46 1.74 3.43
C LEU A 57 -3.35 1.73 2.36
N GLY A 58 -3.59 0.98 1.28
CA GLY A 58 -2.61 0.65 0.25
C GLY A 58 -1.56 -0.38 0.69
N ASP A 59 -1.68 -1.01 1.88
CA ASP A 59 -0.85 -2.16 2.22
C ASP A 59 -1.30 -3.42 1.50
N ILE A 60 -0.32 -4.19 1.02
CA ILE A 60 -0.54 -5.53 0.51
C ILE A 60 -0.48 -6.52 1.67
N LEU A 61 -1.64 -7.08 2.01
CA LEU A 61 -1.81 -8.00 3.13
C LEU A 61 -2.02 -9.43 2.62
N ALA A 62 -1.24 -10.35 3.18
CA ALA A 62 -1.29 -11.75 2.84
C ALA A 62 -2.26 -12.51 3.74
N TYR A 63 -3.17 -13.27 3.14
CA TYR A 63 -4.10 -14.19 3.80
C TYR A 63 -3.83 -15.62 3.33
N ARG A 64 -3.98 -16.60 4.22
CA ARG A 64 -3.84 -18.02 3.89
C ARG A 64 -5.05 -18.83 4.31
N CYS A 65 -5.61 -19.59 3.38
CA CYS A 65 -6.74 -20.48 3.65
C CYS A 65 -6.35 -21.63 4.58
N ALA A 66 -7.18 -21.93 5.57
CA ALA A 66 -7.01 -23.09 6.44
C ALA A 66 -7.35 -24.42 5.74
N ASP A 67 -8.23 -24.37 4.73
CA ASP A 67 -8.78 -25.55 4.06
C ASP A 67 -8.00 -25.96 2.80
N CYS A 68 -7.85 -25.05 1.83
CA CYS A 68 -7.13 -25.34 0.58
C CYS A 68 -5.66 -24.93 0.60
N LEU A 69 -5.20 -24.22 1.63
CA LEU A 69 -3.84 -23.72 1.81
C LEU A 69 -3.36 -22.68 0.80
N ASP A 70 -4.23 -22.24 -0.13
CA ASP A 70 -3.95 -21.14 -1.04
C ASP A 70 -3.76 -19.82 -0.30
N ARG A 71 -3.02 -18.92 -0.94
CA ARG A 71 -2.66 -17.60 -0.43
C ARG A 71 -3.24 -16.51 -1.32
N TRP A 72 -3.70 -15.44 -0.68
CA TRP A 72 -4.20 -14.22 -1.32
C TRP A 72 -3.42 -13.01 -0.83
N ASP A 73 -3.02 -12.15 -1.76
CA ASP A 73 -2.39 -10.86 -1.48
C ASP A 73 -3.39 -9.78 -1.87
N LEU A 74 -3.88 -9.01 -0.89
CA LEU A 74 -4.96 -8.04 -1.05
C LEU A 74 -4.50 -6.63 -0.68
N GLU A 75 -4.92 -5.65 -1.47
CA GLU A 75 -4.83 -4.23 -1.15
C GLU A 75 -6.17 -3.75 -0.58
N PHE A 76 -6.12 -2.89 0.43
CA PHE A 76 -7.29 -2.21 0.98
C PHE A 76 -7.17 -0.71 0.68
N ASP A 77 -8.22 -0.11 0.11
CA ASP A 77 -8.34 1.31 -0.25
C ASP A 77 -9.54 2.01 0.42
#